data_AF-A0A3M2VMF3-F1
#
_entry.id   AF-A0A3M2VMF3-F1
#
_cell.length_a   1.000
_cell.length_b   1.000
_cell.length_c   1.000
_cell.angle_alpha   90.00
_cell.angle_beta   90.00
_cell.angle_gamma   90.00
#
_symmetry.space_group_name_H-M   'P 1'
#
loop_
_entity.id
_entity.type
_entity.pdbx_description
1 polymer ?
#
loop_
_entity_poly.entity_id
_entity_poly.type
_entity_poly.pdbx_seq_one_letter_code
_entity_poly.pdbx_strand_id
1 'polypeptide(L)' 'MLASVSHDLRTPLTSMRGSIDSLLALGEAIALEDRRELLEGTRDEAERLDRYIQNLLDMTRLGHGALKLARDWVSPADI' A
#
# COMPACT_ATOMS: atom_id res chain seq x y z
N MET A 1 -11.09 2.79 -14.43
CA MET A 1 -10.96 2.23 -13.07
C MET A 1 -9.81 1.23 -12.96
N LEU A 2 -9.88 0.03 -13.56
CA LEU A 2 -8.80 -0.98 -13.49
C LEU A 2 -7.41 -0.47 -13.93
N ALA A 3 -7.34 0.29 -15.03
CA ALA A 3 -6.07 0.88 -15.50
C ALA A 3 -5.46 1.90 -14.50
N SER A 4 -6.29 2.59 -13.72
CA SER A 4 -5.82 3.53 -12.69
C SER A 4 -5.19 2.76 -11.53
N VAL A 5 -5.87 1.72 -11.05
CA VAL A 5 -5.35 0.88 -9.96
C VAL A 5 -4.03 0.23 -10.36
N SER A 6 -3.93 -0.33 -11.56
CA SER A 6 -2.67 -0.89 -12.06
C SER A 6 -1.54 0.14 -12.12
N HIS A 7 -1.84 1.40 -12.46
CA HIS A 7 -0.86 2.49 -12.45
C HIS A 7 -0.44 2.85 -11.01
N ASP A 8 -1.41 2.95 -10.11
CA ASP A 8 -1.19 3.33 -8.71
C ASP A 8 -0.39 2.28 -7.94
N LEU A 9 -0.48 1.00 -8.34
CA LEU A 9 0.37 -0.09 -7.82
C LEU A 9 1.77 -0.13 -8.47
N ARG A 10 1.92 0.30 -9.73
CA ARG A 10 3.21 0.23 -10.45
C ARG A 10 4.24 1.22 -9.91
N THR A 11 3.80 2.40 -9.49
CA THR A 11 4.66 3.45 -8.94
C THR A 11 5.40 3.00 -7.65
N PRO A 12 4.70 2.59 -6.57
CA PRO A 12 5.37 2.09 -5.35
C PRO A 12 6.28 0.90 -5.64
N LEU A 13 5.85 -0.03 -6.52
CA LEU A 13 6.66 -1.19 -6.90
C LEU A 13 7.96 -0.80 -7.61
N THR A 14 7.92 0.21 -8.48
CA THR A 14 9.10 0.70 -9.19
C THR A 14 10.07 1.39 -8.24
N SER A 15 9.53 2.18 -7.29
CA SER A 15 10.31 2.83 -6.24
C SER A 15 11.04 1.81 -5.36
N MET A 16 10.31 0.83 -4.81
CA MET A 16 10.90 -0.24 -3.99
C MET A 16 11.97 -1.01 -4.74
N ARG A 17 11.74 -1.36 -6.01
CA ARG A 17 12.74 -2.06 -6.82
C ARG A 17 14.01 -1.23 -6.99
N GLY A 18 13.89 0.06 -7.27
CA GLY A 18 15.03 0.97 -7.38
C GLY A 18 15.85 1.02 -6.09
N SER A 19 15.19 1.18 -4.94
CA SER A 19 15.87 1.18 -3.63
C SER A 19 16.57 -0.15 -3.34
N ILE A 20 15.92 -1.28 -3.60
CA ILE A 20 16.51 -2.61 -3.43
C ILE A 20 17.71 -2.82 -4.38
N ASP A 21 17.58 -2.43 -5.65
CA ASP A 21 18.65 -2.53 -6.63
C ASP A 21 19.87 -1.68 -6.20
N SER A 22 19.65 -0.47 -5.69
CA SER A 22 20.71 0.38 -5.13
C SER A 22 21.39 -0.26 -3.92
N LEU A 23 20.61 -0.83 -3.00
CA LEU A 23 21.15 -1.53 -1.82
C LEU A 23 22.00 -2.75 -2.22
N LEU A 24 21.57 -3.52 -3.21
CA LEU A 24 22.30 -4.68 -3.72
C LEU A 24 23.56 -4.29 -4.50
N ALA A 25 23.48 -3.24 -5.32
CA ALA A 25 24.59 -2.79 -6.15
C ALA A 25 25.71 -2.13 -5.34
N LEU A 26 25.36 -1.35 -4.32
CA LEU A 26 26.33 -0.63 -3.49
C LEU A 26 26.84 -1.47 -2.32
N GLY A 27 26.05 -2.41 -1.80
CA GLY A 27 26.48 -3.34 -0.75
C GLY A 27 27.01 -2.61 0.49
N GLU A 28 28.28 -2.81 0.84
CA GLU A 28 28.95 -2.12 1.97
C GLU A 28 29.49 -0.72 1.61
N ALA A 29 29.46 -0.33 0.33
CA ALA A 29 29.95 0.98 -0.11
C ALA A 29 28.95 2.13 0.15
N ILE A 30 27.70 1.82 0.47
CA ILE A 30 26.69 2.82 0.86
C ILE A 30 26.86 3.21 2.33
N ALA A 31 26.67 4.49 2.66
CA ALA A 31 26.67 4.95 4.04
C ALA A 31 25.53 4.29 4.83
N LEU A 32 25.72 4.07 6.13
CA LEU A 32 24.72 3.39 6.97
C LEU A 32 23.42 4.18 7.02
N GLU A 33 23.52 5.52 7.02
CA GLU A 33 22.41 6.46 7.02
C GLU A 33 21.59 6.32 5.73
N ASP A 34 22.24 6.38 4.57
CA ASP A 34 21.59 6.23 3.25
C ASP A 34 20.96 4.84 3.10
N ARG A 35 21.65 3.80 3.60
CA ARG A 35 21.12 2.43 3.64
C ARG A 35 19.82 2.36 4.45
N ARG A 36 19.79 3.03 5.60
CA ARG A 36 18.61 3.09 6.45
C ARG A 36 17.48 3.85 5.77
N GLU A 37 17.77 4.98 5.15
CA GLU A 37 16.79 5.78 4.41
C GLU A 37 16.15 4.97 3.26
N LEU A 38 16.95 4.25 2.46
CA LEU A 38 16.44 3.39 1.40
C LEU A 38 15.55 2.26 1.93
N LEU A 39 15.89 1.67 3.07
CA LEU A 39 15.09 0.64 3.71
C LEU A 39 13.78 1.19 4.28
N GLU A 40 13.81 2.35 4.94
CA GLU A 40 12.63 3.03 5.46
C GLU A 40 11.68 3.43 4.32
N GLY A 41 12.21 4.05 3.26
CA GLY A 41 11.41 4.38 2.08
C GLY A 41 10.82 3.15 1.38
N THR A 42 11.57 2.05 1.31
CA THR A 42 11.06 0.77 0.78
C THR A 42 9.91 0.23 1.62
N ARG A 43 10.02 0.31 2.95
CA ARG A 43 8.95 -0.10 3.88
C ARG A 43 7.70 0.76 3.70
N ASP A 44 7.85 2.07 3.61
CA ASP A 44 6.72 2.99 3.46
C ASP A 44 5.94 2.75 2.16
N GLU A 45 6.64 2.47 1.05
CA GLU A 45 5.99 2.11 -0.21
C GLU A 45 5.32 0.73 -0.16
N ALA A 46 5.85 -0.22 0.61
CA ALA A 46 5.20 -1.51 0.84
C ALA A 46 3.88 -1.34 1.61
N GLU A 47 3.88 -0.53 2.68
CA GLU A 47 2.66 -0.21 3.44
C GLU A 47 1.64 0.55 2.58
N ARG A 48 2.10 1.42 1.69
CA ARG A 48 1.23 2.13 0.75
C ARG A 48 0.60 1.18 -0.28
N LEU A 49 1.38 0.23 -0.80
CA LEU A 49 0.90 -0.79 -1.72
C LEU A 49 -0.17 -1.67 -1.05
N ASP A 50 0.05 -2.07 0.20
CA ASP A 50 -0.92 -2.84 0.99
C ASP A 50 -2.27 -2.10 1.13
N ARG A 51 -2.24 -0.80 1.46
CA ARG A 51 -3.45 0.03 1.50
C ARG A 51 -4.19 0.08 0.15
N TYR A 52 -3.47 0.13 -0.96
CA TYR A 52 -4.09 0.11 -2.30
C TYR A 52 -4.74 -1.24 -2.62
N ILE A 53 -4.10 -2.34 -2.24
CA ILE A 53 -4.67 -3.68 -2.39
C ILE A 53 -5.93 -3.80 -1.53
N GLN A 54 -5.89 -3.34 -0.28
CA GLN A 54 -7.06 -3.39 0.61
C GLN A 54 -8.22 -2.57 0.07
N ASN A 55 -7.97 -1.34 -0.38
CA ASN A 55 -8.99 -0.50 -1.01
C ASN A 55 -9.63 -1.17 -2.24
N LEU A 56 -8.82 -1.86 -3.06
CA LEU A 56 -9.33 -2.62 -4.21
C LEU A 56 -10.21 -3.80 -3.75
N LEU A 57 -9.78 -4.55 -2.74
CA LEU A 57 -10.57 -5.65 -2.18
C LEU A 57 -11.89 -5.16 -1.59
N ASP A 58 -11.89 -4.02 -0.91
CA ASP A 58 -13.11 -3.41 -0.37
C ASP A 58 -14.06 -2.97 -1.49
N MET A 59 -13.55 -2.34 -2.55
CA MET A 59 -14.35 -1.97 -3.73
C MET A 59 -14.93 -3.20 -4.44
N THR A 60 -14.18 -4.28 -4.58
CA THR A 60 -14.69 -5.52 -5.20
C THR A 60 -15.76 -6.20 -4.34
N ARG A 61 -15.58 -6.23 -3.01
CA ARG A 61 -16.59 -6.72 -2.05
C ARG A 61 -17.87 -5.89 -2.08
N LEU A 62 -17.75 -4.56 -2.14
CA LEU A 62 -18.87 -3.63 -2.30
C LEU A 62 -19.60 -3.87 -3.62
N GLY A 63 -18.87 -3.99 -4.73
CA GLY A 63 -19.43 -4.21 -6.07
C GLY A 63 -20.16 -5.55 -6.24
N HIS A 64 -19.82 -6.56 -5.42
CA HIS A 64 -20.46 -7.88 -5.44
C HIS A 64 -21.59 -8.02 -4.40
N GLY A 65 -22.00 -6.94 -3.74
CA GLY A 65 -23.10 -6.97 -2.74
C GLY A 65 -22.77 -7.77 -1.48
N ALA A 66 -21.48 -8.03 -1.20
CA ALA A 66 -21.05 -8.86 -0.08
C ALA A 66 -21.15 -8.15 1.29
N LEU A 67 -21.44 -6.84 1.31
CA LEU A 67 -21.67 -6.09 2.53
C LEU A 67 -23.12 -6.29 2.98
N LYS A 68 -23.35 -7.27 3.86
CA LYS A 68 -24.61 -7.34 4.63
C LYS A 68 -24.59 -6.17 5.61
N LEU A 69 -25.39 -5.14 5.33
CA LEU A 69 -25.66 -4.08 6.30
C LEU A 69 -26.36 -4.73 7.51
N ALA A 70 -25.64 -4.88 8.62
CA ALA A 70 -26.27 -5.15 9.90
C ALA A 70 -26.93 -3.84 10.37
N ARG A 71 -28.21 -3.68 10.03
CA ARG A 71 -29.03 -2.56 10.49
C ARG A 71 -29.58 -2.92 11.86
N ASP A 72 -28.95 -2.40 12.90
CA ASP A 72 -29.54 -2.33 14.22
C ASP A 72 -30.09 -0.93 14.48
N TRP A 73 -31.14 -0.86 15.29
CA TRP A 73 -31.66 0.40 15.79
C TRP A 73 -30.64 0.99 16.77
N VAL A 74 -30.07 2.14 16.41
CA VAL A 74 -29.17 2.90 17.29
C VAL A 74 -29.88 4.20 17.64
N SER A 75 -29.94 4.54 18.93
CA SER A 75 -30.46 5.82 19.35
C SER A 75 -29.50 6.93 18.91
N PRO A 76 -29.98 8.09 18.45
CA PRO A 76 -29.12 9.25 18.18
C PRO A 76 -28.34 9.75 19.40
N ALA A 77 -28.71 9.32 20.61
CA ALA A 77 -27.99 9.59 21.85
C ALA A 77 -26.77 8.67 22.07
N ASP A 78 -26.63 7.62 21.26
CA ASP A 78 -25.57 6.61 21.36
C ASP A 78 -24.48 6.77 20.27
N ILE A 79 -24.51 7.89 19.51
CA ILE A 79 -23.52 8.26 18.47
C ILE A 79 -22.69 9.44 18.95
#